data_AF-A0A954JR09-F1
#
_entry.id   AF-A0A954JR09-F1
#
_cell.length_a   1.000
_cell.length_b   1.000
_cell.length_c   1.000
_cell.angle_alpha   90.00
_cell.angle_beta   90.00
_cell.angle_gamma   90.00
#
_symmetry.space_group_name_H-M   'P 1'
#
loop_
_entity.id
_entity.type
_entity.pdbx_description
1 polymer ?
#
loop_
_entity_poly.entity_id
_entity_poly.type
_entity_poly.pdbx_seq_one_letter_code
_entity_poly.pdbx_strand_id
1 'polypeptide(L)'
;MTPSKKKATAEEQSQAVPFDARMLELEEIAAALESGDLGLEEALERYKRGVSLLRHCRSELEGFRSQVEELSQDGEGSQPLASDPDFAG
;
A
#
# COMPACT_ATOMS: atom_id res chain seq x y z
N MET A 1 5.39 29.87 41.21
CA MET A 1 6.03 28.77 40.45
C MET A 1 4.94 27.75 40.14
N THR A 2 4.19 28.02 39.07
CA THR A 2 4.26 27.30 37.77
C THR A 2 3.77 25.84 37.87
N PRO A 3 2.58 25.55 37.31
CA PRO A 3 2.05 24.19 37.15
C PRO A 3 2.71 23.51 35.94
N SER A 4 3.36 22.35 36.13
CA SER A 4 3.87 21.54 35.01
C SER A 4 2.77 20.66 34.45
N LYS A 5 2.02 21.27 33.54
CA LYS A 5 1.24 20.63 32.49
C LYS A 5 2.19 19.99 31.48
N LYS A 6 2.06 18.69 31.19
CA LYS A 6 2.49 18.13 29.90
C LYS A 6 1.56 17.00 29.46
N LYS A 7 0.44 17.44 28.90
CA LYS A 7 -0.45 16.69 28.01
C LYS A 7 0.34 16.47 26.71
N ALA A 8 0.75 15.25 26.42
CA ALA A 8 1.24 14.82 25.11
C ALA A 8 0.05 14.15 24.40
N THR A 9 -0.74 14.95 23.69
CA THR A 9 -0.79 15.00 22.22
C THR A 9 -1.37 13.72 21.62
N ALA A 10 -2.71 13.66 21.67
CA ALA A 10 -3.51 12.96 20.69
C ALA A 10 -3.65 13.91 19.49
N GLU A 11 -2.84 13.73 18.47
CA GLU A 11 -3.01 14.33 17.14
C GLU A 11 -2.17 13.49 16.16
N GLU A 12 -2.82 13.06 15.07
CA GLU A 12 -2.28 12.32 13.90
C GLU A 12 -1.92 10.83 14.06
N GLN A 13 -2.91 10.03 14.48
CA GLN A 13 -3.10 8.73 13.83
C GLN A 13 -4.18 8.89 12.76
N SER A 14 -3.81 9.46 11.62
CA SER A 14 -4.56 9.19 10.39
C SER A 14 -4.42 7.69 10.15
N GLN A 15 -5.49 6.94 10.44
CA GLN A 15 -5.56 5.51 10.15
C GLN A 15 -5.49 5.31 8.64
N ALA A 16 -4.29 5.37 8.08
CA ALA A 16 -4.01 4.77 6.80
C ALA A 16 -4.28 3.27 6.98
N VAL A 17 -5.18 2.73 6.16
CA VAL A 17 -5.46 1.30 6.15
C VAL A 17 -4.13 0.57 5.94
N PRO A 18 -3.74 -0.37 6.82
CA PRO A 18 -2.45 -1.05 6.70
C PRO A 18 -2.35 -1.77 5.35
N PHE A 19 -1.12 -1.98 4.88
CA PHE A 19 -0.86 -2.65 3.59
C PHE A 19 -1.61 -3.99 3.49
N ASP A 20 -1.50 -4.83 4.51
CA ASP A 20 -2.15 -6.15 4.56
C ASP A 20 -3.67 -6.06 4.43
N ALA A 21 -4.30 -5.05 5.06
CA ALA A 21 -5.74 -4.86 4.96
C ALA A 21 -6.17 -4.37 3.57
N ARG A 22 -5.35 -3.54 2.89
CA ARG A 22 -5.61 -3.16 1.48
C ARG A 22 -5.44 -4.34 0.53
N MET A 23 -4.48 -5.22 0.79
CA MET A 23 -4.30 -6.45 0.03
C MET A 23 -5.48 -7.40 0.20
N LEU A 24 -5.94 -7.60 1.44
CA LEU A 24 -7.14 -8.40 1.72
C LEU A 24 -8.37 -7.85 1.00
N GLU A 25 -8.58 -6.52 1.06
CA GLU A 25 -9.70 -5.87 0.35
C GLU A 25 -9.59 -6.06 -1.18
N LEU A 26 -8.38 -6.05 -1.74
CA LEU A 26 -8.14 -6.29 -3.16
C LEU A 26 -8.47 -7.74 -3.55
N GLU A 27 -8.11 -8.72 -2.71
CA GLU A 27 -8.46 -10.13 -2.91
C GLU A 27 -9.97 -10.36 -2.88
N GLU A 28 -10.67 -9.74 -1.92
CA GLU A 28 -12.13 -9.80 -1.83
C GLU A 28 -12.81 -9.20 -3.07
N ILE A 29 -12.30 -8.05 -3.55
CA ILE A 29 -12.79 -7.43 -4.78
C ILE A 29 -12.56 -8.34 -5.99
N ALA A 30 -11.38 -8.95 -6.11
CA ALA A 30 -11.07 -9.87 -7.21
C ALA A 30 -12.00 -11.08 -7.18
N ALA A 31 -12.17 -11.72 -6.03
CA ALA A 31 -13.08 -12.85 -5.85
C ALA A 31 -14.54 -12.49 -6.20
N ALA A 32 -15.00 -11.30 -5.78
CA ALA A 32 -16.35 -10.83 -6.09
C ALA A 32 -16.54 -10.59 -7.60
N LEU A 33 -15.54 -10.01 -8.29
CA LEU A 33 -15.59 -9.82 -9.74
C LEU A 33 -15.55 -11.14 -10.51
N GLU A 34 -14.74 -12.11 -10.06
CA GLU A 34 -14.64 -13.44 -10.66
C GLU A 34 -15.90 -14.29 -10.47
N SER A 35 -16.64 -14.09 -9.36
CA SER A 35 -17.91 -14.80 -9.12
C SER A 35 -18.95 -14.55 -10.22
N GLY A 36 -18.92 -13.36 -10.84
CA GLY A 36 -19.88 -12.97 -11.86
C GLY A 36 -21.30 -12.67 -11.34
N ASP A 37 -21.52 -12.73 -10.02
CA ASP A 37 -22.83 -12.49 -9.40
C ASP A 37 -23.18 -10.99 -9.24
N LEU A 38 -22.21 -10.11 -9.52
CA LEU A 38 -22.37 -8.66 -9.40
C LEU A 38 -23.13 -8.06 -10.58
N GLY A 39 -24.03 -7.12 -10.30
CA GLY A 39 -24.59 -6.24 -11.32
C GLY A 39 -23.52 -5.36 -11.96
N LEU A 40 -23.74 -4.91 -13.20
CA LEU A 40 -22.75 -4.14 -13.98
C LEU A 40 -22.23 -2.89 -13.25
N GLU A 41 -23.12 -2.14 -12.60
CA GLU A 41 -22.76 -0.92 -11.88
C GLU A 41 -21.91 -1.23 -10.65
N GLU A 42 -22.27 -2.27 -9.89
CA GLU A 42 -21.53 -2.72 -8.72
C GLU A 42 -20.15 -3.29 -9.10
N ALA A 43 -20.09 -4.08 -10.17
CA ALA A 43 -18.83 -4.56 -10.73
C ALA A 43 -17.91 -3.40 -11.12
N LEU A 44 -18.45 -2.34 -11.72
CA LEU A 44 -17.68 -1.16 -12.09
C LEU A 44 -17.15 -0.41 -10.86
N GLU A 45 -17.95 -0.27 -9.80
CA GLU A 45 -17.51 0.34 -8.55
C GLU A 45 -16.40 -0.47 -7.88
N ARG A 46 -16.57 -1.79 -7.77
CA ARG A 46 -15.56 -2.69 -7.21
C ARG A 46 -14.25 -2.65 -8.00
N TYR A 47 -14.34 -2.64 -9.33
CA TYR A 47 -13.17 -2.49 -10.19
C TYR A 47 -12.42 -1.17 -9.94
N LYS A 48 -13.14 -0.03 -9.89
CA LYS A 48 -12.52 1.27 -9.59
C LYS A 48 -11.83 1.27 -8.22
N ARG A 49 -12.46 0.66 -7.23
CA ARG A 49 -11.89 0.51 -5.88
C ARG A 49 -10.61 -0.34 -5.93
N GLY A 50 -10.64 -1.49 -6.58
CA GLY A 50 -9.48 -2.36 -6.75
C GLY A 50 -8.30 -1.66 -7.43
N VAL A 51 -8.55 -0.91 -8.51
CA VAL A 51 -7.51 -0.11 -9.19
C VAL A 51 -6.90 0.94 -8.26
N SER A 52 -7.73 1.60 -7.44
CA SER A 52 -7.26 2.58 -6.46
C SER A 52 -6.35 1.95 -5.41
N LEU A 53 -6.76 0.81 -4.85
CA LEU A 53 -5.97 0.03 -3.88
C LEU A 53 -4.63 -0.40 -4.47
N LEU A 54 -4.64 -0.95 -5.70
CA LEU A 54 -3.43 -1.38 -6.39
C LEU A 54 -2.44 -0.23 -6.59
N ARG A 55 -2.93 0.97 -6.97
CA ARG A 55 -2.08 2.15 -7.12
C ARG A 55 -1.45 2.57 -5.80
N HIS A 56 -2.21 2.54 -4.70
CA HIS A 56 -1.68 2.86 -3.38
C HIS A 56 -0.61 1.85 -2.94
N CYS A 57 -0.88 0.54 -3.08
CA CYS A 57 0.08 -0.49 -2.71
C CYS A 57 1.39 -0.35 -3.51
N ARG A 58 1.30 -0.11 -4.83
CA ARG A 58 2.49 0.12 -5.66
C ARG A 58 3.28 1.37 -5.24
N SER A 59 2.59 2.47 -4.97
CA SER A 59 3.25 3.72 -4.54
C SER A 59 4.00 3.55 -3.21
N GLU A 60 3.43 2.76 -2.30
CA GLU A 60 4.03 2.49 -1.01
C GLU A 60 5.25 1.57 -1.12
N LEU A 61 5.15 0.50 -1.93
CA LEU A 61 6.28 -0.38 -2.21
C LEU A 61 7.43 0.36 -2.91
N GLU A 62 7.13 1.29 -3.83
CA GLU A 62 8.16 2.10 -4.48
C GLU A 62 8.86 3.03 -3.46
N GLY A 63 8.12 3.60 -2.52
CA GLY A 63 8.68 4.38 -1.42
C GLY A 63 9.60 3.56 -0.51
N PHE A 64 9.24 2.30 -0.22
CA PHE A 64 10.11 1.38 0.52
C PHE A 64 11.33 0.96 -0.29
N ARG A 65 11.17 0.68 -1.58
CA ARG A 65 12.26 0.34 -2.49
C ARG A 65 13.31 1.44 -2.55
N SER A 66 12.89 2.70 -2.67
CA SER A 66 13.81 3.84 -2.68
C SER A 66 14.60 3.97 -1.37
N GLN A 67 13.97 3.70 -0.22
CA GLN A 67 14.66 3.71 1.07
C GLN A 67 15.69 2.57 1.19
N VAL A 68 15.34 1.37 0.72
CA VAL A 68 16.27 0.23 0.68
C VAL A 68 17.45 0.53 -0.24
N GLU A 69 17.22 1.17 -1.39
CA GLU A 69 18.26 1.55 -2.32
C GLU A 69 19.21 2.60 -1.73
N GLU A 70 18.71 3.62 -1.04
CA GLU A 70 19.53 4.60 -0.32
C GLU A 70 20.44 3.92 0.72
N LEU A 71 19.88 3.05 1.57
CA LEU A 71 20.64 2.30 2.57
C LEU A 71 21.66 1.33 1.96
N SER A 72 21.38 0.80 0.76
CA SER A 72 22.28 -0.13 0.05
C SER A 72 23.40 0.59 -0.70
N GLN A 73 23.25 1.88 -1.02
CA GLN A 73 24.33 2.69 -1.59
C GLN A 73 25.40 3.04 -0.55
N ASP A 74 25.02 3.12 0.73
CA ASP A 74 25.93 3.32 1.86
C ASP A 74 26.67 2.03 2.32
N GLY A 75 26.24 0.85 1.87
CA GLY A 75 26.83 -0.45 2.22
C GLY A 75 27.16 -1.29 0.99
N GLU A 76 28.46 -1.55 0.77
CA GLU A 76 29.03 -2.32 -0.34
C GLU A 76 28.26 -3.64 -0.61
N GLY A 77 27.28 -3.62 -1.53
CA GLY A 77 26.39 -4.75 -1.76
C GLY A 77 25.25 -4.51 -2.76
N SER A 78 25.48 -3.74 -3.82
CA SER A 78 24.47 -3.49 -4.86
C SER A 78 24.20 -4.73 -5.70
N GLN A 79 23.19 -5.52 -5.32
CA GLN A 79 22.39 -6.29 -6.27
C GLN A 79 21.05 -5.57 -6.39
N PRO A 80 20.72 -4.92 -7.52
CA PRO A 80 19.41 -4.32 -7.67
C PRO A 80 18.35 -5.41 -7.51
N LEU A 81 17.34 -5.17 -6.67
CA LEU A 81 16.15 -6.04 -6.54
C LEU A 81 15.27 -6.06 -7.82
N ALA A 82 15.86 -5.68 -8.96
CA ALA A 82 15.24 -5.65 -10.27
C ALA A 82 16.09 -6.46 -11.25
N SER A 83 15.89 -7.77 -11.21
CA SER A 83 16.22 -8.66 -12.31
C SER A 83 15.27 -9.86 -12.37
N ASP A 84 14.02 -9.71 -11.88
CA ASP A 84 12.96 -10.64 -12.23
C ASP A 84 12.24 -10.14 -13.51
N PRO A 85 12.42 -10.83 -14.66
CA PRO A 85 11.86 -10.41 -15.94
C PRO A 85 10.32 -10.52 -16.00
N ASP A 86 9.68 -11.18 -15.04
CA ASP A 86 8.22 -11.33 -14.97
C ASP A 86 7.45 -10.04 -14.64
N PHE A 87 8.11 -9.01 -14.08
CA PHE A 87 7.44 -7.75 -13.70
C PHE A 87 7.50 -6.65 -14.80
N ALA A 88 8.12 -6.93 -15.94
CA ALA A 88 8.31 -6.00 -17.06
C ALA A 88 7.31 -6.22 -18.22
N GLY A 89 6.08 -6.65 -17.90
CA GLY A 89 4.99 -6.87 -18.85
C GLY A 89 3.91 -5.81 -18.79
#